data_AF-C9QJ28-F1
#
_entry.id   AF-C9QJ28-F1
#
_cell.length_a   1.000
_cell.length_b   1.000
_cell.length_c   1.000
_cell.angle_alpha   90.00
_cell.angle_beta   90.00
_cell.angle_gamma   90.00
#
_symmetry.space_group_name_H-M   'P 1'
#
loop_
_entity.id
_entity.type
_entity.pdbx_description
1 polymer ?
#
loop_
_entity_poly.entity_id
_entity_poly.type
_entity_poly.pdbx_seq_one_letter_code
_entity_poly.pdbx_strand_id
1 'polypeptide(L)'
;MTASTQYAAPILQFTQTDTSSILTQLPSEQHSQWSATVELLKQQFMQLPHLAGDVVLGFTNQATASVSSIIVLYRGLVFVIAVGFEASDYQSEVLAALYQQANELKQHHLASESKFIIPVSIETHASPQGGAIVVSEDLVAQTMCDNGQNLAALIEHFSNQYKDDQIILSDWLASEFK
;
A
#
# COMPACT_ATOMS: atom_id res chain seq x y z
N MET A 1 2.21 12.17 16.61
CA MET A 1 0.98 11.40 16.23
C MET A 1 1.27 9.91 16.42
N THR A 2 0.28 9.07 16.74
CA THR A 2 0.48 7.60 16.85
C THR A 2 -0.10 6.89 15.63
N ALA A 3 0.73 6.15 14.90
CA ALA A 3 0.25 5.21 13.89
C ALA A 3 -0.19 3.90 14.56
N SER A 4 -1.16 3.22 13.97
CA SER A 4 -1.53 1.88 14.37
C SER A 4 -1.56 0.95 13.15
N THR A 5 -1.22 -0.31 13.38
CA THR A 5 -1.23 -1.38 12.39
C THR A 5 -1.88 -2.60 13.01
N GLN A 6 -2.56 -3.39 12.17
CA GLN A 6 -3.25 -4.61 12.59
C GLN A 6 -2.44 -5.86 12.26
N TYR A 7 -1.74 -5.85 11.13
CA TYR A 7 -0.88 -6.96 10.69
C TYR A 7 0.33 -6.40 9.95
N ALA A 8 1.51 -6.98 10.19
CA ALA A 8 2.70 -6.69 9.39
C ALA A 8 3.58 -7.94 9.27
N ALA A 9 4.13 -8.18 8.08
CA ALA A 9 5.04 -9.29 7.85
C ALA A 9 5.88 -9.09 6.56
N PRO A 10 7.01 -9.79 6.43
CA PRO A 10 7.68 -9.94 5.14
C PRO A 10 6.73 -10.52 4.09
N ILE A 11 6.81 -10.03 2.85
CA ILE A 11 5.96 -10.48 1.74
C ILE A 11 6.03 -12.01 1.58
N LEU A 12 7.23 -12.59 1.68
CA LEU A 12 7.40 -14.05 1.65
C LEU A 12 6.53 -14.76 2.70
N GLN A 13 6.61 -14.32 3.95
CA GLN A 13 5.82 -14.90 5.04
C GLN A 13 4.32 -14.66 4.84
N PHE A 14 3.94 -13.45 4.42
CA PHE A 14 2.55 -13.10 4.13
C PHE A 14 1.93 -14.03 3.07
N THR A 15 2.65 -14.31 1.98
CA THR A 15 2.17 -15.21 0.91
C THR A 15 1.99 -16.66 1.36
N GLN A 16 2.74 -17.10 2.38
CA GLN A 16 2.70 -18.47 2.91
C GLN A 16 1.74 -18.63 4.10
N THR A 17 1.37 -17.55 4.78
CA THR A 17 0.50 -17.59 5.95
C THR A 17 -0.96 -17.78 5.51
N ASP A 18 -1.70 -18.69 6.14
CA ASP A 18 -3.12 -18.89 5.84
C ASP A 18 -3.93 -17.59 6.01
N THR A 19 -4.86 -17.33 5.08
CA THR A 19 -5.68 -16.10 5.09
C THR A 19 -6.53 -16.02 6.35
N SER A 20 -7.06 -17.14 6.83
CA SER A 20 -7.81 -17.21 8.09
C SER A 20 -6.96 -16.78 9.30
N SER A 21 -5.68 -17.12 9.33
CA SER A 21 -4.76 -16.68 10.39
C SER A 21 -4.51 -15.18 10.35
N ILE A 22 -4.34 -14.59 9.16
CA ILE A 22 -4.20 -13.14 8.99
C ILE A 22 -5.47 -12.41 9.44
N LEU A 23 -6.65 -12.92 9.03
CA LEU A 23 -7.95 -12.32 9.37
C LEU A 23 -8.22 -12.25 10.87
N THR A 24 -7.65 -13.14 11.69
CA THR A 24 -7.80 -13.07 13.16
C THR A 24 -7.27 -11.79 13.78
N GLN A 25 -6.40 -11.06 13.08
CA GLN A 25 -5.82 -9.78 13.53
C GLN A 25 -6.57 -8.56 12.95
N LEU A 26 -7.49 -8.79 12.01
CA LEU A 26 -8.23 -7.75 11.30
C LEU A 26 -9.68 -7.64 11.83
N PRO A 27 -10.35 -6.48 11.70
CA PRO A 27 -11.71 -6.27 12.20
C PRO A 27 -12.71 -7.26 11.59
N SER A 28 -13.44 -7.96 12.46
CA SER A 28 -14.41 -9.00 12.08
C SER A 28 -15.53 -8.49 11.17
N GLU A 29 -15.97 -7.25 11.36
CA GLU A 29 -17.03 -6.62 10.56
C GLU A 29 -16.67 -6.50 9.07
N GLN A 30 -15.37 -6.51 8.74
CA GLN A 30 -14.87 -6.37 7.38
C GLN A 30 -14.13 -7.62 6.87
N HIS A 31 -14.26 -8.78 7.53
CA HIS A 31 -13.53 -10.01 7.17
C HIS A 31 -13.72 -10.43 5.72
N SER A 32 -14.91 -10.24 5.13
CA SER A 32 -15.15 -10.57 3.71
C SER A 32 -14.26 -9.72 2.79
N GLN A 33 -14.23 -8.40 3.00
CA GLN A 33 -13.40 -7.48 2.22
C GLN A 33 -11.92 -7.73 2.47
N TRP A 34 -11.51 -7.90 3.72
CA TRP A 34 -10.12 -8.23 4.06
C TRP A 34 -9.68 -9.56 3.49
N SER A 35 -10.56 -10.57 3.45
CA SER A 35 -10.26 -11.86 2.84
C SER A 35 -9.98 -11.68 1.35
N ALA A 36 -10.86 -10.98 0.63
CA ALA A 36 -10.68 -10.71 -0.80
C ALA A 36 -9.41 -9.90 -1.06
N THR A 37 -9.13 -8.89 -0.22
CA THR A 37 -7.90 -8.09 -0.28
C THR A 37 -6.65 -8.94 -0.08
N VAL A 38 -6.62 -9.79 0.95
CA VAL A 38 -5.47 -10.66 1.23
C VAL A 38 -5.22 -11.62 0.07
N GLU A 39 -6.27 -12.25 -0.49
CA GLU A 39 -6.13 -13.14 -1.64
C GLU A 39 -5.59 -12.40 -2.88
N LEU A 40 -6.12 -11.20 -3.17
CA LEU A 40 -5.64 -10.35 -4.26
C LEU A 40 -4.16 -10.01 -4.09
N LEU A 41 -3.77 -9.54 -2.90
CA LEU A 41 -2.38 -9.20 -2.60
C LEU A 41 -1.46 -10.40 -2.71
N LYS A 42 -1.86 -11.57 -2.19
CA LYS A 42 -1.07 -12.80 -2.31
C LYS A 42 -0.86 -13.19 -3.77
N GLN A 43 -1.93 -13.19 -4.56
CA GLN A 43 -1.86 -13.49 -5.98
C GLN A 43 -0.89 -12.55 -6.71
N GLN A 44 -0.91 -11.26 -6.39
CA GLN A 44 -0.05 -10.25 -7.01
C GLN A 44 1.40 -10.36 -6.51
N PHE A 45 1.62 -10.54 -5.21
CA PHE A 45 2.97 -10.67 -4.67
C PHE A 45 3.70 -11.92 -5.15
N MET A 46 3.01 -13.05 -5.37
CA MET A 46 3.62 -14.24 -5.96
C MET A 46 4.12 -14.03 -7.40
N GLN A 47 3.69 -12.96 -8.07
CA GLN A 47 4.17 -12.58 -9.40
C GLN A 47 5.40 -11.66 -9.36
N LEU A 48 5.77 -11.14 -8.17
CA LEU A 48 6.98 -10.33 -8.04
C LEU A 48 8.23 -11.21 -8.24
N PRO A 49 9.26 -10.71 -8.95
CA PRO A 49 10.49 -11.48 -9.19
C PRO A 49 11.27 -11.77 -7.91
N HIS A 50 11.10 -10.94 -6.88
CA HIS A 50 11.68 -11.15 -5.55
C HIS A 50 10.64 -10.80 -4.49
N LEU A 51 10.56 -11.61 -3.43
CA LEU A 51 9.65 -11.40 -2.30
C LEU A 51 10.34 -10.65 -1.13
N ALA A 52 11.45 -9.95 -1.43
CA ALA A 52 12.20 -9.15 -0.48
C ALA A 52 11.54 -7.78 -0.31
N GLY A 53 10.59 -7.73 0.63
CA GLY A 53 9.86 -6.54 1.02
C GLY A 53 8.88 -6.92 2.13
N ASP A 54 8.09 -5.95 2.57
CA ASP A 54 7.18 -6.11 3.69
C ASP A 54 5.80 -5.55 3.35
N VAL A 55 4.77 -6.10 3.97
CA VAL A 55 3.39 -5.64 3.86
C VAL A 55 2.83 -5.32 5.24
N VAL A 56 2.08 -4.23 5.32
CA VAL A 56 1.38 -3.77 6.52
C VAL A 56 -0.10 -3.61 6.16
N LEU A 57 -1.00 -4.23 6.93
CA LEU A 57 -2.44 -4.13 6.76
C LEU A 57 -3.08 -3.35 7.90
N GLY A 58 -4.16 -2.63 7.58
CA GLY A 58 -4.89 -1.83 8.55
C GLY A 58 -4.04 -0.67 9.08
N PHE A 59 -3.14 -0.14 8.25
CA PHE A 59 -2.33 1.00 8.63
C PHE A 59 -3.19 2.25 8.69
N THR A 60 -3.23 2.87 9.87
CA THR A 60 -3.95 4.11 10.14
C THR A 60 -3.03 5.09 10.86
N ASN A 61 -3.15 6.36 10.52
CA ASN A 61 -2.57 7.46 11.29
C ASN A 61 -3.74 8.34 11.80
N GLN A 62 -3.51 9.22 12.78
CA GLN A 62 -4.58 10.04 13.36
C GLN A 62 -5.16 11.11 12.41
N ALA A 63 -4.50 11.40 11.28
CA ALA A 63 -4.94 12.41 10.32
C ALA A 63 -5.83 11.83 9.20
N THR A 64 -5.60 10.57 8.78
CA THR A 64 -6.40 9.84 7.76
C THR A 64 -7.17 8.65 8.34
N ALA A 65 -7.69 8.78 9.56
CA ALA A 65 -8.38 7.70 10.28
C ALA A 65 -9.59 7.07 9.52
N SER A 66 -10.04 7.69 8.43
CA SER A 66 -11.15 7.21 7.58
C SER A 66 -10.76 6.15 6.54
N VAL A 67 -9.47 5.94 6.24
CA VAL A 67 -9.02 4.96 5.23
C VAL A 67 -8.00 4.01 5.84
N SER A 68 -8.44 2.78 6.12
CA SER A 68 -7.52 1.67 6.42
C SER A 68 -6.73 1.35 5.16
N SER A 69 -5.48 1.77 5.13
CA SER A 69 -4.59 1.54 3.99
C SER A 69 -3.75 0.28 4.17
N ILE A 70 -3.30 -0.25 3.04
CA ILE A 70 -2.24 -1.25 2.96
C ILE A 70 -0.95 -0.52 2.63
N ILE A 71 0.12 -0.79 3.38
CA ILE A 71 1.45 -0.29 3.04
C ILE A 71 2.28 -1.46 2.51
N VAL A 72 2.94 -1.27 1.37
CA VAL A 72 3.94 -2.21 0.86
C VAL A 72 5.28 -1.51 0.80
N LEU A 73 6.27 -2.08 1.48
CA LEU A 73 7.65 -1.63 1.46
C LEU A 73 8.40 -2.53 0.49
N TYR A 74 8.86 -1.99 -0.63
CA TYR A 74 9.51 -2.79 -1.67
C TYR A 74 10.64 -2.04 -2.36
N ARG A 75 11.86 -2.59 -2.28
CA ARG A 75 13.10 -2.04 -2.89
C ARG A 75 13.35 -0.56 -2.58
N GLY A 76 13.05 -0.16 -1.35
CA GLY A 76 13.25 1.21 -0.88
C GLY A 76 12.09 2.17 -1.17
N LEU A 77 11.02 1.71 -1.83
CA LEU A 77 9.83 2.50 -2.11
C LEU A 77 8.70 2.15 -1.13
N VAL A 78 7.77 3.09 -0.94
CA VAL A 78 6.57 2.93 -0.12
C VAL A 78 5.34 3.00 -1.03
N PHE A 79 4.55 1.93 -1.08
CA PHE A 79 3.26 1.93 -1.78
C PHE A 79 2.13 2.04 -0.77
N VAL A 80 1.23 3.01 -0.96
CA VAL A 80 0.03 3.20 -0.13
C VAL A 80 -1.16 2.75 -0.96
N ILE A 81 -1.76 1.63 -0.58
CA ILE A 81 -2.76 0.95 -1.41
C ILE A 81 -4.12 0.98 -0.71
N ALA A 82 -5.16 1.30 -1.48
CA ALA A 82 -6.56 1.10 -1.11
C ALA A 82 -7.22 0.15 -2.11
N VAL A 83 -8.11 -0.73 -1.63
CA VAL A 83 -8.81 -1.72 -2.46
C VAL A 83 -10.31 -1.55 -2.30
N GLY A 84 -11.00 -1.27 -3.40
CA GLY A 84 -12.45 -1.29 -3.54
C GLY A 84 -12.90 -2.43 -4.45
N PHE A 85 -14.08 -2.99 -4.15
CA PHE A 85 -14.64 -4.15 -4.85
C PHE A 85 -15.95 -3.85 -5.58
N GLU A 86 -16.55 -2.68 -5.35
CA GLU A 86 -17.90 -2.37 -5.79
C GLU A 86 -17.93 -1.37 -6.95
N ALA A 87 -16.99 -0.41 -6.99
CA ALA A 87 -17.05 0.70 -7.92
C ALA A 87 -16.58 0.28 -9.32
N SER A 88 -17.30 0.75 -10.34
CA SER A 88 -16.90 0.58 -11.75
C SER A 88 -16.00 1.73 -12.25
N ASP A 89 -15.70 2.71 -11.39
CA ASP A 89 -14.82 3.84 -11.69
C ASP A 89 -14.16 4.36 -10.40
N TYR A 90 -13.00 5.02 -10.54
CA TYR A 90 -12.21 5.52 -9.41
C TYR A 90 -12.82 6.81 -8.86
N GLN A 91 -13.30 6.75 -7.63
CA GLN A 91 -13.93 7.91 -6.99
C GLN A 91 -12.88 8.97 -6.67
N SER A 92 -13.14 10.21 -7.07
CA SER A 92 -12.19 11.33 -6.88
C SER A 92 -11.86 11.57 -5.41
N GLU A 93 -12.83 11.32 -4.51
CA GLU A 93 -12.64 11.41 -3.06
C GLU A 93 -11.64 10.38 -2.55
N VAL A 94 -11.69 9.14 -3.07
CA VAL A 94 -10.76 8.06 -2.70
C VAL A 94 -9.35 8.39 -3.22
N LEU A 95 -9.24 8.85 -4.47
CA LEU A 95 -7.96 9.25 -5.06
C LEU A 95 -7.30 10.39 -4.28
N ALA A 96 -8.08 11.41 -3.91
CA ALA A 96 -7.61 12.55 -3.13
C ALA A 96 -7.22 12.15 -1.70
N ALA A 97 -8.01 11.30 -1.04
CA ALA A 97 -7.71 10.80 0.30
C ALA A 97 -6.41 9.96 0.32
N LEU A 98 -6.22 9.10 -0.68
CA LEU A 98 -5.02 8.27 -0.77
C LEU A 98 -3.77 9.10 -1.07
N TYR A 99 -3.89 10.10 -1.95
CA TYR A 99 -2.81 11.06 -2.21
C TYR A 99 -2.48 11.88 -0.97
N GLN A 100 -3.49 12.34 -0.22
CA GLN A 100 -3.28 13.05 1.05
C GLN A 100 -2.55 12.16 2.06
N GLN A 101 -2.95 10.90 2.20
CA GLN A 101 -2.29 9.96 3.10
C GLN A 101 -0.82 9.71 2.73
N ALA A 102 -0.52 9.58 1.44
CA ALA A 102 0.86 9.49 0.96
C ALA A 102 1.67 10.74 1.33
N ASN A 103 1.10 11.94 1.18
CA ASN A 103 1.76 13.19 1.58
C ASN A 103 1.94 13.30 3.10
N GLU A 104 0.98 12.83 3.89
CA GLU A 104 1.10 12.85 5.34
C GLU A 104 2.23 11.95 5.82
N LEU A 105 2.37 10.75 5.23
CA LEU A 105 3.54 9.90 5.46
C LEU A 105 4.83 10.62 5.07
N LYS A 106 4.86 11.26 3.89
CA LYS A 106 6.04 11.98 3.41
C LYS A 106 6.47 13.10 4.37
N GLN A 107 5.51 13.88 4.86
CA GLN A 107 5.78 15.10 5.63
C GLN A 107 6.03 14.82 7.11
N HIS A 108 5.34 13.83 7.68
CA HIS A 108 5.32 13.63 9.12
C HIS A 108 6.04 12.37 9.58
N HIS A 109 6.12 11.32 8.75
CA HIS A 109 6.74 10.06 9.16
C HIS A 109 8.24 10.03 8.82
N LEU A 110 9.11 10.07 9.84
CA LEU A 110 10.56 10.24 9.65
C LEU A 110 11.18 9.20 8.70
N ALA A 111 10.83 7.92 8.87
CA ALA A 111 11.32 6.84 8.02
C ALA A 111 10.80 6.89 6.56
N SER A 112 9.78 7.71 6.28
CA SER A 112 9.24 7.91 4.92
C SER A 112 9.66 9.25 4.29
N GLU A 113 10.27 10.16 5.06
CA GLU A 113 10.59 11.51 4.61
C GLU A 113 11.51 11.54 3.38
N SER A 114 12.50 10.66 3.29
CA SER A 114 13.38 10.58 2.11
C SER A 114 12.85 9.64 1.02
N LYS A 115 11.80 8.86 1.30
CA LYS A 115 11.36 7.76 0.44
C LYS A 115 10.42 8.22 -0.66
N PHE A 116 10.44 7.51 -1.79
CA PHE A 116 9.47 7.71 -2.84
C PHE A 116 8.17 6.98 -2.49
N ILE A 117 7.06 7.73 -2.42
CA ILE A 117 5.75 7.22 -2.05
C ILE A 117 4.81 7.18 -3.26
N ILE A 118 4.18 6.03 -3.47
CA ILE A 118 3.29 5.76 -4.61
C ILE A 118 1.92 5.37 -4.08
N PRO A 119 0.93 6.29 -4.12
CA PRO A 119 -0.46 5.95 -3.84
C PRO A 119 -1.06 5.11 -4.98
N VAL A 120 -1.76 4.03 -4.65
CA VAL A 120 -2.38 3.10 -5.62
C VAL A 120 -3.83 2.79 -5.20
N SER A 121 -4.78 3.23 -6.00
CA SER A 121 -6.18 2.86 -5.86
C SER A 121 -6.47 1.64 -6.73
N ILE A 122 -6.98 0.58 -6.11
CA ILE A 122 -7.45 -0.62 -6.77
C ILE A 122 -8.97 -0.63 -6.75
N GLU A 123 -9.61 -0.72 -7.91
CA GLU A 123 -11.06 -0.93 -8.05
C GLU A 123 -11.32 -2.14 -8.95
N THR A 124 -11.72 -3.28 -8.36
CA THR A 124 -11.72 -4.57 -9.09
C THR A 124 -12.71 -4.65 -10.25
N HIS A 125 -13.70 -3.78 -10.29
CA HIS A 125 -14.68 -3.69 -11.39
C HIS A 125 -14.43 -2.50 -12.33
N ALA A 126 -13.44 -1.66 -12.04
CA ALA A 126 -13.06 -0.55 -12.92
C ALA A 126 -12.12 -1.03 -14.03
N SER A 127 -12.07 -0.26 -15.12
CA SER A 127 -11.01 -0.45 -16.12
C SER A 127 -9.70 0.15 -15.59
N PRO A 128 -8.54 -0.49 -15.79
CA PRO A 128 -7.26 0.10 -15.39
C PRO A 128 -7.04 1.41 -16.17
N GLN A 129 -6.59 2.46 -15.49
CA GLN A 129 -6.30 3.74 -16.14
C GLN A 129 -4.79 3.90 -16.27
N GLY A 130 -4.29 3.75 -17.50
CA GLY A 130 -2.92 4.09 -17.83
C GLY A 130 -2.74 5.62 -17.78
N GLY A 131 -1.84 6.09 -16.92
CA GLY A 131 -1.52 7.51 -16.78
C GLY A 131 -0.02 7.76 -16.93
N ALA A 132 0.35 8.99 -17.31
CA ALA A 132 1.73 9.42 -17.18
C ALA A 132 2.12 9.41 -15.70
N ILE A 133 3.30 8.89 -15.37
CA ILE A 133 3.84 8.97 -14.01
C ILE A 133 4.24 10.43 -13.79
N VAL A 134 3.35 11.18 -13.15
CA VAL A 134 3.63 12.54 -12.69
C VAL A 134 4.09 12.44 -11.23
N VAL A 135 5.33 12.86 -11.00
CA VAL A 135 5.95 12.86 -9.67
C VAL A 135 6.06 14.31 -9.22
N SER A 136 5.60 14.60 -8.00
CA SER A 136 5.85 15.90 -7.39
C SER A 136 7.34 16.09 -7.07
N GLU A 137 7.78 17.34 -6.87
CA GLU A 137 9.15 17.61 -6.41
C GLU A 137 9.47 16.91 -5.07
N ASP A 138 8.42 16.62 -4.29
CA ASP A 138 8.51 15.97 -2.99
C ASP A 138 8.57 14.43 -3.07
N LEU A 139 8.83 13.82 -4.24
CA LEU A 139 8.84 12.35 -4.38
C LEU A 139 7.55 11.72 -3.86
N VAL A 140 6.41 12.25 -4.30
CA VAL A 140 5.10 11.61 -4.17
C VAL A 140 4.49 11.54 -5.56
N ALA A 141 4.11 10.34 -6.00
CA ALA A 141 3.47 10.17 -7.30
C ALA A 141 2.00 10.59 -7.22
N GLN A 142 1.42 10.97 -8.36
CA GLN A 142 -0.04 10.98 -8.48
C GLN A 142 -0.61 9.58 -8.21
N THR A 143 -1.85 9.52 -7.72
CA THR A 143 -2.52 8.25 -7.43
C THR A 143 -2.64 7.40 -8.69
N MET A 144 -2.06 6.22 -8.64
CA MET A 144 -2.15 5.23 -9.70
C MET A 144 -3.47 4.47 -9.59
N CYS A 145 -4.09 4.16 -10.73
CA CYS A 145 -5.40 3.51 -10.81
C CYS A 145 -5.27 2.15 -11.51
N ASP A 146 -5.49 1.06 -10.77
CA ASP A 146 -5.44 -0.31 -11.29
C ASP A 146 -6.70 -1.09 -10.91
N ASN A 147 -6.97 -2.21 -11.59
CA ASN A 147 -8.08 -3.11 -11.25
C ASN A 147 -7.64 -4.33 -10.42
N GLY A 148 -6.40 -4.32 -9.94
CA GLY A 148 -5.80 -5.38 -9.13
C GLY A 148 -5.11 -6.47 -9.94
N GLN A 149 -5.20 -6.45 -11.27
CA GLN A 149 -4.58 -7.46 -12.13
C GLN A 149 -3.11 -7.16 -12.43
N ASN A 150 -2.69 -5.88 -12.39
CA ASN A 150 -1.33 -5.48 -12.76
C ASN A 150 -0.53 -4.90 -11.59
N LEU A 151 -1.00 -5.06 -10.35
CA LEU A 151 -0.32 -4.52 -9.17
C LEU A 151 1.15 -4.97 -9.09
N ALA A 152 1.44 -6.23 -9.37
CA ALA A 152 2.81 -6.75 -9.35
C ALA A 152 3.71 -6.03 -10.36
N ALA A 153 3.22 -5.87 -11.60
CA ALA A 153 3.92 -5.18 -12.67
C ALA A 153 4.09 -3.69 -12.37
N LEU A 154 3.09 -3.05 -11.75
CA LEU A 154 3.17 -1.67 -11.30
C LEU A 154 4.25 -1.50 -10.23
N ILE A 155 4.23 -2.32 -9.17
CA ILE A 155 5.25 -2.30 -8.11
C ILE A 155 6.63 -2.50 -8.72
N GLU A 156 6.79 -3.50 -9.59
CA GLU A 156 8.07 -3.77 -10.23
C GLU A 156 8.54 -2.60 -11.11
N HIS A 157 7.65 -1.99 -11.89
CA HIS A 157 7.97 -0.87 -12.78
C HIS A 157 8.56 0.31 -11.99
N PHE A 158 7.87 0.76 -10.94
CA PHE A 158 8.35 1.85 -10.09
C PHE A 158 9.66 1.46 -9.39
N SER A 159 9.72 0.27 -8.81
CA SER A 159 10.91 -0.19 -8.10
C SER A 159 12.11 -0.41 -9.00
N ASN A 160 11.94 -0.62 -10.31
CA ASN A 160 13.05 -0.68 -11.25
C ASN A 160 13.56 0.71 -11.65
N GLN A 161 12.66 1.70 -11.71
CA GLN A 161 12.99 3.06 -12.12
C GLN A 161 13.60 3.91 -11.01
N TYR A 162 13.13 3.76 -9.76
CA TYR A 162 13.47 4.66 -8.64
C TYR A 162 14.12 3.98 -7.44
N LYS A 163 14.84 2.87 -7.69
CA LYS A 163 15.52 2.04 -6.66
C LYS A 163 16.14 2.88 -5.55
N ASP A 164 15.90 2.47 -4.31
CA ASP A 164 16.46 3.08 -3.11
C ASP A 164 16.87 2.01 -2.10
N ASP A 165 17.57 2.42 -1.05
CA ASP A 165 17.99 1.55 0.05
C ASP A 165 16.79 0.89 0.71
N GLN A 166 16.95 -0.40 1.00
CA GLN A 166 15.93 -1.22 1.62
C GLN A 166 15.39 -0.57 2.91
N ILE A 167 14.07 -0.56 3.04
CA ILE A 167 13.40 -0.13 4.26
C ILE A 167 13.32 -1.34 5.19
N ILE A 168 13.76 -1.18 6.44
CA ILE A 168 13.62 -2.18 7.49
C ILE A 168 12.26 -2.00 8.17
N LEU A 169 11.38 -3.01 8.10
CA LEU A 169 10.02 -2.93 8.62
C LEU A 169 9.93 -2.50 10.08
N SER A 170 10.76 -3.07 10.96
CA SER A 170 10.75 -2.73 12.40
C SER A 170 11.07 -1.26 12.63
N ASP A 171 12.04 -0.74 11.90
CA ASP A 171 12.50 0.65 12.04
C ASP A 171 11.47 1.60 11.45
N TRP A 172 10.85 1.22 10.33
CA TRP A 172 9.76 1.98 9.73
C TRP A 172 8.52 2.03 10.63
N LEU A 173 8.14 0.94 11.28
CA LEU A 173 7.00 0.93 12.21
C LEU A 173 7.29 1.67 13.53
N ALA A 174 8.53 1.63 14.01
CA ALA A 174 8.94 2.29 15.25
C ALA A 174 9.30 3.78 15.06
N SER A 175 9.38 4.24 13.81
CA SER A 175 9.76 5.61 13.48
C SER A 175 8.72 6.61 13.96
N GLU A 176 9.22 7.74 14.47
CA GLU A 176 8.36 8.79 15.02
C GLU A 176 7.62 9.56 13.93
N PHE A 177 6.49 10.15 14.33
CA PHE A 177 5.76 11.14 13.56
C PHE A 177 6.03 12.53 14.14
N LYS A 178 6.43 13.47 13.30
CA LYS A 178 6.56 14.90 13.63
C LYS A 178 5.22 15.50 14.07
#